data_AF-A0A8H5KHW5-F1
#
_entry.id   AF-A0A8H5KHW5-F1
#
_cell.length_a   1.000
_cell.length_b   1.000
_cell.length_c   1.000
_cell.angle_alpha   90.00
_cell.angle_beta   90.00
_cell.angle_gamma   90.00
#
_symmetry.space_group_name_H-M   'P 1'
#
loop_
_entity.id
_entity.type
_entity.pdbx_description
1 polymer ?
#
loop_
_entity_poly.entity_id
_entity_poly.type
_entity_poly.pdbx_seq_one_letter_code
_entity_poly.pdbx_strand_id
1 'polypeptide(L)'
;MFPKTTSFAFVAFVALTAGQNLQATLHTTSWNSTFKLSPQQLSVANLTIGEGAQIENIINFDRTLLANGGPHQDDFYTLPPGLKIPKVPGELIKLQEITDPELYTIPASTAMSRFLYSTTNINGTLIPASAYILWPYTTKKMKGVPDKKAPTVLWTHGTSGWYPTAAPSTHRSLFYQDFVPYALAMA
;
A
#
# COMPACT_ATOMS: atom_id res chain seq x y z
N MET A 1 -69.94 -2.80 31.31
CA MET A 1 -69.37 -2.06 30.16
C MET A 1 -68.35 -1.08 30.71
N PHE A 2 -67.07 -1.45 30.72
CA PHE A 2 -65.92 -0.56 30.97
C PHE A 2 -64.71 -1.19 30.24
N PRO A 3 -64.06 -0.50 29.30
CA PRO A 3 -62.95 -1.07 28.57
C PRO A 3 -61.68 -0.98 29.42
N LYS A 4 -60.92 -2.08 29.49
CA LYS A 4 -59.54 -2.06 30.00
C LYS A 4 -58.63 -1.53 28.88
N THR A 5 -58.27 -0.26 28.94
CA THR A 5 -57.20 0.32 28.14
C THR A 5 -55.85 -0.17 28.68
N THR A 6 -55.22 -1.09 27.96
CA THR A 6 -53.83 -1.50 28.23
C THR A 6 -52.92 -0.47 27.57
N SER A 7 -52.27 0.37 28.37
CA SER A 7 -51.28 1.34 27.91
C SER A 7 -49.98 0.61 27.60
N PHE A 8 -49.58 0.55 26.33
CA PHE A 8 -48.25 0.10 25.94
C PHE A 8 -47.27 1.26 26.14
N ALA A 9 -46.38 1.13 27.13
CA ALA A 9 -45.26 2.04 27.30
C ALA A 9 -44.27 1.85 26.13
N PHE A 10 -44.19 2.84 25.25
CA PHE A 10 -43.21 2.89 24.19
C PHE A 10 -41.86 3.31 24.80
N VAL A 11 -41.00 2.35 25.13
CA VAL A 11 -39.63 2.64 25.54
C VAL A 11 -38.83 2.96 24.28
N ALA A 12 -38.60 4.26 24.04
CA ALA A 12 -37.68 4.70 23.01
C ALA A 12 -36.25 4.32 23.41
N PHE A 13 -35.70 3.28 22.78
CA PHE A 13 -34.27 3.01 22.82
C PHE A 13 -33.56 4.11 22.01
N VAL A 14 -33.07 5.14 22.70
CA VAL A 14 -32.07 6.05 22.13
C VAL A 14 -30.77 5.26 22.07
N ALA A 15 -30.42 4.77 20.88
CA ALA A 15 -29.09 4.24 20.64
C ALA A 15 -28.08 5.38 20.82
N LEU A 16 -27.38 5.41 21.95
CA LEU A 16 -26.18 6.23 22.10
C LEU A 16 -25.11 5.62 21.19
N THR A 17 -25.03 6.09 19.95
CA THR A 17 -23.83 5.92 19.13
C THR A 17 -22.76 6.85 19.69
N ALA A 18 -22.14 6.46 20.80
CA ALA A 18 -20.87 7.05 21.20
C ALA A 18 -19.84 6.65 20.14
N GLY A 19 -19.70 7.48 19.10
CA GLY A 19 -18.59 7.36 18.17
C GLY A 19 -17.30 7.40 18.98
N GLN A 20 -16.44 6.40 18.79
CA GLN A 20 -15.12 6.37 19.43
C GLN A 20 -14.30 7.52 18.87
N ASN A 21 -14.40 8.70 19.50
CA ASN A 21 -13.57 9.86 19.19
C ASN A 21 -12.21 9.68 19.90
N LEU A 22 -11.53 8.58 19.59
CA LEU A 22 -10.18 8.33 20.09
C LEU A 22 -9.26 9.25 19.31
N GLN A 23 -8.72 10.26 20.00
CA GLN A 23 -7.73 11.15 19.44
C GLN A 23 -6.56 10.32 18.90
N ALA A 24 -6.27 10.45 17.60
CA ALA A 24 -5.14 9.75 16.98
C ALA A 24 -3.85 10.11 17.75
N THR A 25 -3.27 9.11 18.40
CA THR A 25 -2.01 9.26 19.12
C THR A 25 -0.90 9.59 18.13
N LEU A 26 0.02 10.47 18.52
CA LEU A 26 1.15 10.82 17.68
C LEU A 26 2.06 9.59 17.51
N HIS A 27 2.04 8.98 16.33
CA HIS A 27 2.98 7.93 15.98
C HIS A 27 4.32 8.55 15.55
N THR A 28 5.41 7.81 15.72
CA THR A 28 6.75 8.27 15.33
C THR A 28 6.79 8.53 13.83
N THR A 29 7.00 9.78 13.41
CA THR A 29 7.17 10.16 12.00
C THR A 29 8.64 10.18 11.60
N SER A 30 9.42 9.17 12.02
CA SER A 30 10.88 9.09 11.85
C SER A 30 11.38 9.28 10.40
N TRP A 31 10.48 9.23 9.43
CA TRP A 31 10.73 9.50 8.01
C TRP A 31 10.19 10.85 7.47
N ASN A 32 10.09 11.87 8.32
CA ASN A 32 9.92 13.28 7.95
C ASN A 32 8.71 13.59 7.04
N SER A 33 7.58 12.89 7.23
CA SER A 33 6.33 13.26 6.56
C SER A 33 5.77 14.54 7.16
N THR A 34 5.49 15.54 6.31
CA THR A 34 5.16 16.92 6.68
C THR A 34 3.81 17.38 6.13
N PHE A 35 2.91 16.45 5.82
CA PHE A 35 1.58 16.78 5.31
C PHE A 35 0.81 17.66 6.31
N LYS A 36 0.25 18.76 5.78
CA LYS A 36 -0.59 19.72 6.49
C LYS A 36 -1.79 20.09 5.64
N LEU A 37 -2.96 20.20 6.27
CA LEU A 37 -4.17 20.72 5.64
C LEU A 37 -4.09 22.25 5.63
N SER A 38 -4.44 22.85 4.49
CA SER A 38 -4.56 24.30 4.43
C SER A 38 -5.82 24.78 5.16
N PRO A 39 -5.87 26.03 5.64
CA PRO A 39 -7.09 26.61 6.23
C PRO A 39 -8.31 26.49 5.29
N GLN A 40 -8.10 26.62 3.99
CA GLN A 40 -9.14 26.46 2.98
C GLN A 40 -9.66 25.02 2.92
N GLN A 41 -8.76 24.03 2.98
CA GLN A 41 -9.15 22.61 3.00
C GLN A 41 -9.94 22.27 4.26
N LEU A 42 -9.55 22.78 5.42
CA LEU A 42 -10.30 22.61 6.68
C LEU A 42 -11.71 23.22 6.56
N SER A 43 -11.82 24.43 6.02
CA SER A 43 -13.10 25.11 5.82
C SER A 43 -14.01 24.37 4.84
N VAL A 44 -13.49 23.94 3.69
CA VAL A 44 -14.28 23.22 2.66
C VAL A 44 -14.75 21.87 3.19
N ALA A 45 -13.94 21.20 4.00
CA ALA A 45 -14.29 19.91 4.62
C ALA A 45 -15.12 20.05 5.90
N ASN A 46 -15.43 21.28 6.36
CA ASN A 46 -16.10 21.56 7.63
C ASN A 46 -15.42 20.89 8.84
N LEU A 47 -14.08 20.92 8.85
CA LEU A 47 -13.25 20.33 9.91
C LEU A 47 -12.79 21.39 10.90
N THR A 48 -12.83 21.03 12.18
CA THR A 48 -12.15 21.79 13.24
C THR A 48 -10.64 21.65 13.12
N ILE A 49 -9.89 22.55 13.77
CA ILE A 49 -8.42 22.47 13.84
C ILE A 49 -7.98 21.13 14.48
N GLY A 50 -8.71 20.66 15.49
CA GLY A 50 -8.42 19.39 16.16
C GLY A 50 -8.59 18.18 15.24
N GLU A 51 -9.68 18.12 14.48
CA GLU A 51 -9.91 17.05 13.49
C GLU A 51 -8.87 17.10 12.36
N GLY A 52 -8.51 18.31 11.92
CA GLY A 52 -7.43 18.52 10.96
C GLY A 52 -6.12 17.93 11.44
N ALA A 53 -5.72 18.22 12.68
CA ALA A 53 -4.49 17.69 13.27
C ALA A 53 -4.51 16.16 13.40
N GLN A 54 -5.66 15.55 13.68
CA GLN A 54 -5.80 14.09 13.71
C GLN A 54 -5.62 13.46 12.32
N ILE A 55 -6.24 14.04 11.29
CA ILE A 55 -6.10 13.60 9.90
C ILE A 55 -4.63 13.74 9.45
N GLU A 56 -3.99 14.85 9.77
CA GLU A 56 -2.57 15.06 9.50
C GLU A 56 -1.70 13.99 10.15
N ASN A 57 -1.95 13.64 11.42
CA ASN A 57 -1.20 12.58 12.10
C ASN A 57 -1.34 11.23 11.39
N ILE A 58 -2.57 10.85 10.99
CA ILE A 58 -2.85 9.59 10.30
C ILE A 58 -2.13 9.57 8.94
N ILE A 59 -2.26 10.63 8.15
CA ILE A 59 -1.63 10.71 6.82
C ILE A 59 -0.11 10.74 6.94
N ASN A 60 0.43 11.46 7.93
CA ASN A 60 1.86 11.50 8.15
C ASN A 60 2.40 10.12 8.53
N PHE A 61 1.70 9.39 9.39
CA PHE A 61 2.05 8.00 9.70
C PHE A 61 2.00 7.11 8.45
N ASP A 62 0.90 7.11 7.70
CA ASP A 62 0.76 6.29 6.48
C ASP A 62 1.89 6.54 5.48
N ARG A 63 2.20 7.82 5.20
CA ARG A 63 3.28 8.20 4.29
C ARG A 63 4.67 7.81 4.79
N THR A 64 4.88 7.68 6.10
CA THR A 64 6.17 7.18 6.62
C THR A 64 6.42 5.72 6.24
N LEU A 65 5.37 4.95 5.92
CA LEU A 65 5.47 3.57 5.47
C LEU A 65 5.93 3.43 4.02
N LEU A 66 5.99 4.53 3.27
CA LEU A 66 6.41 4.55 1.87
C LEU A 66 7.93 4.73 1.75
N ALA A 67 8.55 3.89 0.93
CA ALA A 67 9.92 4.08 0.50
C ALA A 67 9.99 5.32 -0.40
N ASN A 68 11.02 6.16 -0.21
CA ASN A 68 11.19 7.42 -0.95
C ASN A 68 9.95 8.34 -0.96
N GLY A 69 9.07 8.25 0.03
CA GLY A 69 7.83 9.03 0.06
C GLY A 69 6.76 8.64 -0.97
N GLY A 70 6.97 7.51 -1.67
CA GLY A 70 6.02 6.90 -2.59
C GLY A 70 6.23 7.25 -4.07
N PRO A 71 5.38 6.73 -4.98
CA PRO A 71 5.61 6.82 -6.43
C PRO A 71 5.80 8.21 -7.01
N HIS A 72 5.22 9.23 -6.39
CA HIS A 72 5.34 10.61 -6.88
C HIS A 72 6.67 11.28 -6.51
N GLN A 73 7.42 10.70 -5.57
CA GLN A 73 8.68 11.22 -5.05
C GLN A 73 9.86 10.26 -5.30
N ASP A 74 9.57 9.06 -5.80
CA ASP A 74 10.57 8.06 -6.16
C ASP A 74 10.78 8.03 -7.69
N ASP A 75 11.94 8.48 -8.14
CA ASP A 75 12.38 8.50 -9.54
C ASP A 75 12.35 7.14 -10.23
N PHE A 76 12.30 6.04 -9.46
CA PHE A 76 12.08 4.71 -10.02
C PHE A 76 10.77 4.65 -10.82
N TYR A 77 9.68 5.25 -10.34
CA TYR A 77 8.36 5.23 -10.97
C TYR A 77 8.20 6.28 -12.08
N THR A 78 9.13 7.23 -12.19
CA THR A 78 9.15 8.21 -13.27
C THR A 78 9.64 7.56 -14.56
N LEU A 79 8.80 7.61 -15.59
CA LEU A 79 9.15 7.22 -16.95
C LEU A 79 9.63 8.46 -17.73
N PRO A 80 10.75 8.37 -18.47
CA PRO A 80 11.23 9.49 -19.26
C PRO A 80 10.19 9.91 -20.32
N PRO A 81 10.03 11.21 -20.58
CA PRO A 81 9.18 11.69 -21.66
C PRO A 81 9.54 11.03 -23.00
N GLY A 82 8.53 10.59 -23.74
CA GLY A 82 8.74 9.95 -25.05
C GLY A 82 9.20 8.49 -24.99
N LEU A 83 9.29 7.88 -23.80
CA LEU A 83 9.49 6.44 -23.69
C LEU A 83 8.39 5.71 -24.47
N LYS A 84 8.79 4.92 -25.46
CA LYS A 84 7.87 4.03 -26.16
C LYS A 84 7.58 2.85 -25.24
N ILE A 85 6.42 2.87 -24.59
CA ILE A 85 5.95 1.73 -23.81
C ILE A 85 5.90 0.51 -24.75
N PRO A 86 6.46 -0.64 -24.34
CA PRO A 86 6.38 -1.90 -25.05
C PRO A 86 5.00 -2.18 -25.62
N LYS A 87 4.88 -2.61 -26.87
CA LYS A 87 3.58 -2.79 -27.55
C LYS A 87 2.79 -4.01 -27.07
N VAL A 88 3.41 -4.88 -26.29
CA VAL A 88 2.84 -6.16 -25.85
C VAL A 88 2.84 -6.21 -24.33
N PRO A 89 1.80 -6.76 -23.68
CA PRO A 89 1.80 -7.01 -22.25
C PRO A 89 2.89 -8.01 -21.82
N GLY A 90 3.43 -7.82 -20.62
CA GLY A 90 4.46 -8.69 -20.02
C GLY A 90 5.90 -8.30 -20.37
N GLU A 91 6.12 -7.18 -21.05
CA GLU A 91 7.47 -6.71 -21.39
C GLU A 91 8.03 -5.80 -20.30
N LEU A 92 9.33 -5.94 -20.04
CA LEU A 92 10.06 -5.12 -19.09
C LEU A 92 10.21 -3.68 -19.60
N ILE A 93 9.88 -2.71 -18.76
CA ILE A 93 10.04 -1.28 -19.04
C ILE A 93 11.30 -0.73 -18.36
N LYS A 94 11.49 -1.07 -17.08
CA LYS A 94 12.59 -0.57 -16.25
C LYS A 94 12.89 -1.60 -15.16
N LEU A 95 14.16 -1.83 -14.87
CA LEU A 95 14.61 -2.72 -13.80
C LEU A 95 15.57 -1.97 -12.89
N GLN A 96 15.31 -2.03 -11.58
CA GLN A 96 16.29 -1.76 -10.55
C GLN A 96 16.76 -3.13 -10.04
N GLU A 97 17.92 -3.58 -10.52
CA GLU A 97 18.45 -4.90 -10.20
C GLU A 97 18.72 -5.07 -8.70
N ILE A 98 19.30 -4.06 -8.06
CA ILE A 98 19.60 -4.05 -6.63
C ILE A 98 18.91 -2.83 -6.03
N THR A 99 18.01 -3.09 -5.09
CA THR A 99 17.34 -2.02 -4.35
C THR A 99 18.18 -1.61 -3.15
N ASP A 100 18.20 -0.32 -2.86
CA ASP A 100 18.85 0.24 -1.69
C ASP A 100 18.13 -0.24 -0.40
N PRO A 101 18.84 -0.98 0.49
CA PRO A 101 18.26 -1.47 1.73
C PRO A 101 18.00 -0.38 2.77
N GLU A 102 18.53 0.84 2.64
CA GLU A 102 18.23 1.93 3.60
C GLU A 102 16.77 2.39 3.52
N LEU A 103 16.15 2.18 2.36
CA LEU A 103 14.79 2.60 2.06
C LEU A 103 13.75 1.51 2.31
N TYR A 104 14.19 0.27 2.53
CA TYR A 104 13.34 -0.91 2.61
C TYR A 104 13.73 -1.82 3.76
N THR A 105 12.74 -2.35 4.46
CA THR A 105 12.91 -3.47 5.39
C THR A 105 12.95 -4.77 4.58
N ILE A 106 14.09 -5.05 3.94
CA ILE A 106 14.28 -6.28 3.16
C ILE A 106 14.52 -7.44 4.14
N PRO A 107 13.77 -8.55 4.04
CA PRO A 107 13.97 -9.73 4.89
C PRO A 107 15.40 -10.27 4.86
N ALA A 108 15.86 -10.78 6.01
CA ALA A 108 17.18 -11.38 6.10
C ALA A 108 17.36 -12.54 5.11
N SER A 109 18.59 -12.72 4.62
CA SER A 109 18.93 -13.75 3.61
C SER A 109 18.17 -13.61 2.29
N THR A 110 17.68 -12.41 1.98
CA THR A 110 17.08 -12.09 0.69
C THR A 110 17.68 -10.83 0.09
N ALA A 111 17.52 -10.66 -1.23
CA ALA A 111 17.79 -9.43 -1.94
C ALA A 111 16.55 -9.00 -2.72
N MET A 112 16.39 -7.71 -3.01
CA MET A 112 15.22 -7.21 -3.71
C MET A 112 15.57 -6.47 -5.00
N SER A 113 14.86 -6.81 -6.07
CA SER A 113 14.76 -5.99 -7.28
C SER A 113 13.39 -5.37 -7.39
N ARG A 114 13.27 -4.20 -8.03
CA ARG A 114 11.99 -3.61 -8.44
C ARG A 114 11.95 -3.48 -9.95
N PHE A 115 10.80 -3.67 -10.56
CA PHE A 115 10.66 -3.52 -12.00
C PHE A 115 9.32 -2.90 -12.38
N LEU A 116 9.36 -2.18 -13.50
CA LEU A 116 8.18 -1.70 -14.21
C LEU A 116 7.99 -2.57 -15.45
N TYR A 117 6.76 -2.94 -15.76
CA TYR A 117 6.42 -3.77 -16.92
C TYR A 117 5.13 -3.30 -17.57
N SER A 118 4.94 -3.65 -18.84
CA SER A 118 3.70 -3.37 -19.57
C SER A 118 2.60 -4.36 -19.21
N THR A 119 1.37 -3.89 -19.03
CA THR A 119 0.18 -4.73 -18.83
C THR A 119 -1.04 -4.05 -19.47
N THR A 120 -2.21 -4.68 -19.42
CA THR A 120 -3.46 -4.07 -19.88
C THR A 120 -4.39 -3.77 -18.72
N ASN A 121 -5.07 -2.63 -18.78
CA ASN A 121 -6.21 -2.36 -17.92
C ASN A 121 -7.45 -3.15 -18.39
N ILE A 122 -8.57 -3.01 -17.68
CA ILE A 122 -9.84 -3.68 -18.01
C ILE A 122 -10.37 -3.37 -19.42
N ASN A 123 -9.98 -2.23 -20.00
CA ASN A 123 -10.37 -1.81 -21.35
C ASN A 123 -9.38 -2.29 -22.43
N GLY A 124 -8.39 -3.13 -22.08
CA GLY A 124 -7.36 -3.58 -23.02
C GLY A 124 -6.32 -2.50 -23.37
N THR A 125 -6.37 -1.34 -22.72
CA THR A 125 -5.36 -0.29 -22.92
C THR A 125 -4.07 -0.68 -22.23
N LEU A 126 -2.97 -0.57 -22.96
CA LEU A 126 -1.64 -0.85 -22.46
C LEU A 126 -1.19 0.24 -21.48
N ILE A 127 -0.79 -0.18 -20.29
CA ILE A 127 -0.36 0.68 -19.19
C ILE A 127 0.90 0.13 -18.52
N PRO A 128 1.74 0.98 -17.91
CA PRO A 128 2.81 0.50 -17.05
C PRO A 128 2.24 0.04 -15.70
N ALA A 129 2.82 -1.01 -15.14
CA ALA A 129 2.61 -1.47 -13.77
C ALA A 129 3.96 -1.70 -13.09
N SER A 130 3.95 -1.86 -11.77
CA SER A 130 5.15 -2.10 -10.97
C SER A 130 5.04 -3.39 -10.18
N ALA A 131 6.18 -4.03 -9.94
CA ALA A 131 6.32 -5.19 -9.07
C ALA A 131 7.72 -5.23 -8.46
N TYR A 132 7.93 -6.13 -7.51
CA TYR A 132 9.25 -6.43 -6.97
C TYR A 132 9.51 -7.93 -7.03
N ILE A 133 10.79 -8.30 -6.96
CA ILE A 133 11.25 -9.69 -6.86
C ILE A 133 12.02 -9.79 -5.55
N LEU A 134 11.68 -10.81 -4.75
CA LEU A 134 12.43 -11.18 -3.56
C LEU A 134 13.28 -12.41 -3.89
N TRP A 135 14.59 -12.22 -3.96
CA TRP A 135 15.55 -13.25 -4.29
C TRP A 135 16.03 -13.93 -3.01
N PRO A 136 15.89 -15.25 -2.85
CA PRO A 136 16.54 -15.95 -1.75
C PRO A 136 18.07 -15.96 -1.95
N TYR A 137 18.82 -16.02 -0.85
CA TYR A 137 20.29 -16.07 -0.87
C TYR A 137 20.85 -17.20 -1.75
N THR A 138 20.15 -18.34 -1.83
CA THR A 138 20.48 -19.45 -2.73
C THR A 138 19.27 -19.85 -3.55
N THR A 139 19.48 -20.16 -4.83
CA THR A 139 18.44 -20.73 -5.71
C THR A 139 17.84 -21.99 -5.08
N LYS A 140 16.54 -21.99 -4.88
CA LYS A 140 15.79 -23.14 -4.36
C LYS A 140 15.67 -24.22 -5.42
N LYS A 141 15.52 -25.48 -4.99
CA LYS A 141 15.20 -26.61 -5.87
C LYS A 141 13.75 -27.01 -5.65
N MET A 142 12.96 -27.05 -6.72
CA MET A 142 11.58 -27.54 -6.68
C MET A 142 11.41 -28.73 -7.61
N LYS A 143 10.63 -29.73 -7.19
CA LYS A 143 10.32 -30.89 -8.01
C LYS A 143 9.65 -30.44 -9.31
N GLY A 144 10.16 -30.93 -10.45
CA GLY A 144 9.65 -30.55 -11.77
C GLY A 144 10.27 -29.28 -12.36
N VAL A 145 11.16 -28.60 -11.63
CA VAL A 145 11.97 -27.49 -12.17
C VAL A 145 13.37 -28.02 -12.52
N PRO A 146 13.83 -27.89 -13.78
CA PRO A 146 15.18 -28.30 -14.18
C PRO A 146 16.29 -27.58 -13.39
N ASP A 147 17.43 -28.24 -13.14
CA ASP A 147 18.55 -27.73 -12.33
C ASP A 147 19.16 -26.38 -12.79
N LYS A 148 18.87 -25.95 -14.03
CA LYS A 148 19.34 -24.66 -14.59
C LYS A 148 18.28 -23.57 -14.62
N LYS A 149 17.12 -23.79 -13.98
CA LYS A 149 16.04 -22.81 -13.89
C LYS A 149 15.78 -22.45 -12.44
N ALA A 150 15.51 -21.17 -12.19
CA ALA A 150 15.05 -20.71 -10.89
C ALA A 150 13.55 -21.03 -10.75
N PRO A 151 13.13 -21.78 -9.73
CA PRO A 151 11.72 -21.90 -9.41
C PRO A 151 11.14 -20.51 -9.09
N THR A 152 9.96 -20.20 -9.62
CA THR A 152 9.33 -18.88 -9.46
C THR A 152 7.94 -19.05 -8.89
N VAL A 153 7.61 -18.26 -7.86
CA VAL A 153 6.27 -18.16 -7.29
C VAL A 153 5.77 -16.75 -7.52
N LEU A 154 4.59 -16.63 -8.15
CA LEU A 154 3.89 -15.35 -8.26
C LEU A 154 2.94 -15.21 -7.08
N TRP A 155 3.18 -14.21 -6.25
CA TRP A 155 2.24 -13.80 -5.21
C TRP A 155 1.53 -12.51 -5.63
N THR A 156 0.23 -12.48 -5.39
CA THR A 156 -0.59 -11.29 -5.59
C THR A 156 -1.20 -10.91 -4.24
N HIS A 157 -1.10 -9.62 -3.90
CA HIS A 157 -1.68 -9.09 -2.68
C HIS A 157 -3.20 -9.02 -2.79
N GLY A 158 -3.89 -9.03 -1.65
CA GLY A 158 -5.32 -8.66 -1.58
C GLY A 158 -5.53 -7.17 -1.85
N THR A 159 -6.76 -6.67 -1.72
CA THR A 159 -7.05 -5.24 -1.92
C THR A 159 -6.15 -4.36 -1.03
N SER A 160 -5.24 -3.60 -1.64
CA SER A 160 -4.31 -2.72 -0.94
C SER A 160 -4.72 -1.25 -0.96
N GLY A 161 -5.60 -0.88 -1.89
CA GLY A 161 -6.10 0.49 -2.06
C GLY A 161 -6.33 0.81 -3.54
N TRP A 162 -6.64 2.07 -3.81
CA TRP A 162 -6.94 2.56 -5.16
C TRP A 162 -5.80 3.38 -5.77
N TYR A 163 -4.97 4.01 -4.94
CA TYR A 163 -3.95 4.97 -5.37
C TYR A 163 -2.58 4.29 -5.56
N PRO A 164 -1.67 4.85 -6.38
CA PRO A 164 -0.34 4.27 -6.60
C PRO A 164 0.46 4.01 -5.32
N THR A 165 0.27 4.83 -4.28
CA THR A 165 0.89 4.65 -2.95
C THR A 165 0.48 3.36 -2.25
N ALA A 166 -0.60 2.71 -2.68
CA ALA A 166 -1.03 1.42 -2.15
C ALA A 166 -0.34 0.22 -2.83
N ALA A 167 0.52 0.44 -3.83
CA ALA A 167 1.20 -0.64 -4.51
C ALA A 167 2.28 -1.26 -3.60
N PRO A 168 2.39 -2.60 -3.48
CA PRO A 168 3.34 -3.22 -2.56
C PRO A 168 4.80 -2.84 -2.76
N SER A 169 5.21 -2.58 -4.00
CA SER A 169 6.57 -2.15 -4.35
C SER A 169 6.96 -0.80 -3.72
N THR A 170 6.00 -0.02 -3.27
CA THR A 170 6.18 1.33 -2.71
C THR A 170 6.32 1.34 -1.19
N HIS A 171 5.87 0.27 -0.53
CA HIS A 171 5.92 0.15 0.93
C HIS A 171 7.30 -0.34 1.35
N ARG A 172 7.89 0.30 2.37
CA ARG A 172 9.19 -0.08 2.95
C ARG A 172 9.23 -1.54 3.37
N SER A 173 8.10 -2.03 3.88
CA SER A 173 7.94 -3.38 4.41
C SER A 173 7.20 -4.31 3.43
N LEU A 174 7.27 -4.03 2.12
CA LEU A 174 6.79 -4.89 1.02
C LEU A 174 5.30 -5.28 1.05
N PHE A 175 4.48 -4.47 1.73
CA PHE A 175 3.08 -4.72 2.05
C PHE A 175 2.88 -5.92 2.99
N TYR A 176 2.03 -5.74 4.00
CA TYR A 176 1.87 -6.70 5.12
C TYR A 176 3.14 -7.03 5.91
N GLN A 177 4.12 -6.14 6.01
CA GLN A 177 5.38 -6.44 6.73
C GLN A 177 6.04 -7.74 6.22
N ASP A 178 6.11 -7.92 4.90
CA ASP A 178 6.79 -9.01 4.19
C ASP A 178 6.42 -10.47 4.55
N PHE A 179 5.46 -10.74 5.44
CA PHE A 179 5.29 -12.08 6.00
C PHE A 179 4.98 -13.16 4.95
N VAL A 180 4.18 -12.82 3.92
CA VAL A 180 3.87 -13.74 2.82
C VAL A 180 5.05 -13.88 1.85
N PRO A 181 5.56 -12.78 1.24
CA PRO A 181 6.64 -12.91 0.26
C PRO A 181 7.91 -13.53 0.86
N TYR A 182 8.22 -13.26 2.13
CA TYR A 182 9.35 -13.89 2.82
C TYR A 182 9.15 -15.40 2.99
N ALA A 183 7.98 -15.83 3.47
CA ALA A 183 7.68 -17.26 3.62
C ALA A 183 7.80 -18.01 2.28
N LEU A 184 7.35 -17.40 1.18
CA LEU A 184 7.46 -17.98 -0.16
C LEU A 184 8.89 -18.00 -0.69
N ALA A 185 9.70 -16.98 -0.41
CA ALA A 185 11.12 -16.97 -0.79
C ALA A 185 11.93 -18.03 -0.03
N MET A 186 11.51 -18.37 1.18
CA MET A 186 12.18 -19.36 2.03
C MET A 186 11.75 -20.80 1.79
N ALA A 187 10.60 -21.02 1.15
CA ALA A 187 10.03 -22.32 0.82
C ALA A 187 10.91 -23.20 -0.08
#